data_AF-A0A1G0DIL3-F1
#
_entry.id   AF-A0A1G0DIL3-F1
#
_cell.length_a   1.000
_cell.length_b   1.000
_cell.length_c   1.000
_cell.angle_alpha   90.00
_cell.angle_beta   90.00
_cell.angle_gamma   90.00
#
_symmetry.space_group_name_H-M   'P 1'
#
loop_
_entity.id
_entity.type
_entity.pdbx_description
1 polymer ?
#
loop_
_entity_poly.entity_id
_entity_poly.type
_entity_poly.pdbx_seq_one_letter_code
_entity_poly.pdbx_strand_id
1 'polypeptide(L)'
;MNHAPYLAVIRAMQDGNFSPSFPVDAGGDPLWVELRKLAATLEQRCTELDLLQTIMHAVVSGLLVDDVLDRIYDHFRSIIPYNRMALALLSEDQTTITQCWLRSDATDILLQRGYSVPLKDSSLQQVLATGQPRILNDLEAYLSEYPDSEPRA
;
A
#
# COMPACT_ATOMS: atom_id res chain seq x y z
N MET A 1 -4.97 -52.10 -1.52
CA MET A 1 -4.15 -50.94 -1.93
C MET A 1 -3.72 -50.18 -0.69
N ASN A 2 -2.45 -49.80 -0.59
CA ASN A 2 -1.96 -48.99 0.53
C ASN A 2 -2.35 -47.52 0.26
N HIS A 3 -3.29 -46.96 1.05
CA HIS A 3 -3.84 -45.60 0.86
C HIS A 3 -3.04 -44.51 1.59
N ALA A 4 -2.09 -44.89 2.44
CA ALA A 4 -1.22 -43.97 3.16
C ALA A 4 -0.55 -42.90 2.27
N PRO A 5 -0.01 -43.22 1.07
CA PRO A 5 0.63 -42.19 0.23
C PRO A 5 -0.36 -41.19 -0.36
N TYR A 6 -1.58 -41.61 -0.71
CA TYR A 6 -2.62 -40.70 -1.20
C TYR A 6 -3.04 -39.69 -0.15
N LEU A 7 -3.24 -40.14 1.09
CA LEU A 7 -3.64 -39.27 2.20
C LEU A 7 -2.56 -38.24 2.54
N ALA A 8 -1.28 -38.61 2.42
CA ALA A 8 -0.18 -37.67 2.64
C ALA A 8 -0.17 -36.54 1.59
N VAL A 9 -0.36 -36.87 0.32
CA VAL A 9 -0.41 -35.88 -0.79
C VAL A 9 -1.64 -34.98 -0.68
N ILE A 10 -2.82 -35.55 -0.37
CA ILE A 10 -4.05 -34.77 -0.22
C ILE A 10 -3.95 -33.79 0.95
N ARG A 11 -3.36 -34.20 2.08
CA ARG A 11 -3.13 -33.29 3.22
C ARG A 11 -2.19 -32.16 2.85
N ALA A 12 -1.09 -32.46 2.15
CA ALA A 12 -0.18 -31.43 1.67
C ALA A 12 -0.89 -30.40 0.77
N MET A 13 -1.77 -30.86 -0.12
CA MET A 13 -2.58 -29.96 -0.98
C MET A 13 -3.60 -29.14 -0.18
N GLN A 14 -4.19 -29.70 0.88
CA GLN A 14 -5.09 -28.96 1.78
C GLN A 14 -4.36 -27.85 2.55
N ASP A 15 -3.08 -28.07 2.85
CA ASP A 15 -2.21 -27.08 3.49
C ASP A 15 -1.62 -26.05 2.49
N GLY A 16 -2.09 -26.06 1.24
CA GLY A 16 -1.67 -25.12 0.19
C GLY A 16 -0.44 -25.54 -0.62
N ASN A 17 0.14 -26.71 -0.35
CA ASN A 17 1.24 -27.25 -1.16
C ASN A 17 0.69 -28.11 -2.31
N PHE A 18 0.52 -27.48 -3.48
CA PHE A 18 0.04 -28.13 -4.69
C PHE A 18 1.15 -28.75 -5.57
N SER A 19 2.42 -28.61 -5.16
CA SER A 19 3.59 -29.28 -5.75
C SER A 19 4.25 -30.30 -4.80
N PRO A 20 3.49 -31.25 -4.20
CA PRO A 20 4.08 -32.25 -3.31
C PRO A 20 4.93 -33.26 -4.09
N SER A 21 5.86 -33.91 -3.40
CA SER A 21 6.63 -35.02 -3.99
C SER A 21 5.70 -36.21 -4.25
N PHE A 22 5.46 -36.52 -5.52
CA PHE A 22 4.68 -37.67 -5.94
C PHE A 22 5.57 -38.94 -6.01
N PRO A 23 5.06 -40.13 -5.63
CA PRO A 23 5.80 -41.38 -5.77
C PRO A 23 6.20 -41.65 -7.23
N VAL A 24 7.43 -42.14 -7.45
CA VAL A 24 8.00 -42.36 -8.80
C VAL A 24 7.31 -43.52 -9.54
N ASP A 25 6.75 -44.49 -8.81
CA ASP A 25 6.03 -45.68 -9.29
C ASP A 25 4.52 -45.47 -9.49
N ALA A 26 4.02 -44.26 -9.21
CA ALA A 26 2.62 -43.88 -9.32
C ALA A 26 2.07 -43.82 -10.77
N GLY A 27 2.93 -43.95 -11.78
CA GLY A 27 2.59 -43.72 -13.19
C GLY A 27 1.56 -44.67 -13.82
N GLY A 28 1.29 -45.83 -13.18
CA GLY A 28 0.33 -46.82 -13.67
C GLY A 28 -1.07 -46.77 -13.04
N ASP A 29 -1.25 -46.03 -11.94
CA ASP A 29 -2.55 -45.94 -11.26
C ASP A 29 -3.35 -44.75 -11.82
N PRO A 30 -4.54 -44.98 -12.41
CA PRO A 30 -5.39 -43.90 -12.90
C PRO A 30 -5.68 -42.82 -11.86
N LEU A 31 -5.77 -43.18 -10.57
CA LEU A 31 -6.05 -42.23 -9.51
C LEU A 31 -4.87 -41.26 -9.26
N TRP A 32 -3.62 -41.74 -9.39
CA TRP A 32 -2.44 -40.88 -9.29
C TRP A 32 -2.31 -39.92 -10.47
N VAL A 33 -2.70 -40.35 -11.67
CA VAL A 33 -2.72 -39.50 -12.86
C VAL A 33 -3.73 -38.36 -12.70
N GLU A 34 -4.94 -38.66 -12.24
CA GLU A 34 -5.97 -37.64 -12.02
C GLU A 34 -5.62 -36.71 -10.84
N LEU A 35 -5.03 -37.24 -9.76
CA LEU A 35 -4.58 -36.41 -8.63
C LEU A 35 -3.48 -35.44 -9.04
N ARG A 36 -2.53 -35.86 -9.90
CA ARG A 36 -1.47 -34.98 -10.41
C ARG A 36 -2.03 -33.88 -11.31
N LYS A 37 -3.00 -34.21 -12.18
CA LYS A 37 -3.68 -33.21 -13.02
C LYS A 37 -4.43 -32.18 -12.16
N LEU A 38 -5.12 -32.64 -11.12
CA LEU A 38 -5.82 -31.76 -10.19
C LEU A 38 -4.84 -30.84 -9.45
N ALA A 39 -3.73 -31.37 -8.94
CA ALA A 39 -2.70 -30.59 -8.26
C ALA A 39 -2.12 -29.49 -9.16
N ALA A 40 -1.73 -29.83 -10.39
CA ALA A 40 -1.23 -28.85 -11.37
C ALA A 40 -2.29 -27.79 -11.72
N THR A 41 -3.57 -28.17 -11.82
CA THR A 41 -4.66 -27.23 -12.11
C THR A 41 -4.86 -26.26 -10.94
N LEU A 42 -4.82 -26.75 -9.69
CA LEU A 42 -4.96 -25.92 -8.50
C LEU A 42 -3.77 -24.98 -8.32
N GLU A 43 -2.55 -25.46 -8.53
CA GLU A 43 -1.33 -24.64 -8.51
C GLU A 43 -1.39 -23.50 -9.53
N GLN A 44 -1.82 -23.80 -10.76
CA GLN A 44 -2.00 -22.80 -11.80
C GLN A 44 -3.06 -21.76 -11.39
N ARG A 45 -4.17 -22.18 -10.79
CA ARG A 45 -5.22 -21.26 -10.31
C ARG A 45 -4.78 -20.39 -9.14
N CYS A 46 -4.02 -20.94 -8.19
CA CYS A 46 -3.46 -20.16 -7.09
C CYS A 46 -2.45 -19.13 -7.62
N THR A 47 -1.56 -19.52 -8.53
CA THR A 47 -0.59 -18.60 -9.14
C THR A 47 -1.28 -17.45 -9.89
N GLU A 48 -2.36 -17.74 -10.62
CA GLU A 48 -3.16 -16.73 -11.31
C GLU A 48 -3.82 -15.74 -10.33
N LEU A 49 -4.35 -16.25 -9.22
CA LEU A 49 -4.96 -15.43 -8.17
C LEU A 49 -3.92 -14.55 -7.44
N ASP A 50 -2.73 -15.08 -7.14
CA ASP A 50 -1.64 -14.33 -6.49
C ASP A 50 -1.13 -13.20 -7.38
N LEU A 51 -1.01 -13.45 -8.69
CA LEU A 51 -0.64 -12.43 -9.66
C LEU A 51 -1.71 -11.33 -9.76
N LEU A 52 -2.99 -11.71 -9.81
CA LEU A 52 -4.10 -10.75 -9.82
C LEU A 52 -4.16 -9.93 -8.52
N GLN A 53 -3.95 -10.55 -7.35
CA GLN A 53 -3.88 -9.83 -6.08
C GLN A 53 -2.69 -8.87 -6.03
N THR A 54 -1.53 -9.30 -6.52
CA THR A 54 -0.32 -8.46 -6.58
C THR A 54 -0.52 -7.25 -7.49
N ILE A 55 -1.12 -7.45 -8.68
CA ILE A 55 -1.44 -6.38 -9.63
C ILE A 55 -2.50 -5.44 -9.03
N MET A 56 -3.55 -5.98 -8.44
CA MET A 56 -4.62 -5.19 -7.83
C MET A 56 -4.10 -4.36 -6.65
N HIS A 57 -3.22 -4.91 -5.80
CA HIS A 57 -2.59 -4.18 -4.69
C HIS A 57 -1.66 -3.07 -5.19
N ALA A 58 -0.89 -3.32 -6.25
CA ALA A 58 -0.01 -2.32 -6.87
C ALA A 58 -0.79 -1.19 -7.60
N VAL A 59 -1.92 -1.51 -8.22
CA VAL A 59 -2.76 -0.54 -8.96
C VAL A 59 -3.60 0.31 -8.00
N VAL A 60 -4.13 -0.28 -6.93
CA VAL A 60 -5.05 0.42 -6.01
C VAL A 60 -4.35 1.35 -5.03
N SER A 61 -3.10 1.06 -4.63
CA SER A 61 -2.43 1.80 -3.55
C SER A 61 -1.58 3.00 -4.00
N GLY A 62 -1.05 3.01 -5.23
CA GLY A 62 -0.12 4.04 -5.70
C GLY A 62 -0.63 4.87 -6.89
N LEU A 63 -1.11 4.23 -7.96
CA LEU A 63 -1.48 4.93 -9.20
C LEU A 63 -2.82 5.66 -9.11
N LEU A 64 -3.86 5.04 -8.53
CA LEU A 64 -5.17 5.68 -8.46
C LEU A 64 -5.20 6.90 -7.53
N VAL A 65 -4.47 6.85 -6.40
CA VAL A 65 -4.45 7.97 -5.45
C VAL A 65 -3.70 9.16 -6.04
N ASP A 66 -2.54 8.93 -6.67
CA ASP A 66 -1.79 10.00 -7.35
C ASP A 66 -2.62 10.62 -8.47
N ASP A 67 -3.23 9.81 -9.34
CA ASP A 67 -4.06 10.30 -10.46
C ASP A 67 -5.28 11.10 -9.97
N VAL A 68 -5.89 10.68 -8.85
CA VAL A 68 -7.02 11.41 -8.24
C VAL A 68 -6.55 12.71 -7.63
N LEU A 69 -5.44 12.71 -6.88
CA LEU A 69 -4.89 13.92 -6.27
C LEU A 69 -4.40 14.91 -7.32
N ASP A 70 -3.84 14.43 -8.43
CA ASP A 70 -3.45 15.26 -9.57
C ASP A 70 -4.66 15.93 -10.21
N ARG A 71 -5.75 15.19 -10.41
CA ARG A 71 -7.01 15.77 -10.90
C ARG A 71 -7.58 16.78 -9.91
N ILE A 72 -7.55 16.49 -8.60
CA ILE A 72 -8.01 17.44 -7.58
C ILE A 72 -7.15 18.71 -7.65
N TYR A 73 -5.82 18.58 -7.75
CA TYR A 73 -4.89 19.70 -7.91
C TYR A 73 -5.24 20.58 -9.12
N ASP A 74 -5.48 19.97 -10.28
CA ASP A 74 -5.76 20.76 -11.49
C ASP A 74 -7.14 21.44 -11.42
N HIS A 75 -8.17 20.76 -10.91
CA HIS A 75 -9.55 21.29 -10.90
C HIS A 75 -9.81 22.28 -9.76
N PHE A 76 -9.31 22.01 -8.55
CA PHE A 76 -9.57 22.89 -7.40
C PHE A 76 -8.92 24.26 -7.55
N ARG A 77 -7.86 24.38 -8.35
CA ARG A 77 -7.16 25.65 -8.60
C ARG A 77 -8.05 26.70 -9.27
N SER A 78 -9.09 26.26 -9.98
CA SER A 78 -10.12 27.15 -10.54
C SER A 78 -11.08 27.74 -9.49
N ILE A 79 -11.16 27.12 -8.31
CA ILE A 79 -12.08 27.49 -7.23
C ILE A 79 -11.32 28.23 -6.12
N ILE A 80 -10.18 27.67 -5.70
CA ILE A 80 -9.32 28.22 -4.66
C ILE A 80 -7.91 28.33 -5.26
N PRO A 81 -7.35 29.53 -5.40
CA PRO A 81 -5.97 29.67 -5.85
C PRO A 81 -5.02 29.19 -4.76
N TYR A 82 -4.14 28.25 -5.12
CA TYR A 82 -3.03 27.79 -4.28
C TYR A 82 -1.84 27.43 -5.18
N ASN A 83 -0.67 27.35 -4.57
CA ASN A 83 0.59 27.01 -5.23
C ASN A 83 1.08 25.60 -4.88
N ARG A 84 0.53 24.96 -3.84
CA ARG A 84 0.99 23.66 -3.34
C ARG A 84 -0.13 22.85 -2.68
N MET A 85 -0.11 21.54 -2.90
CA MET A 85 -0.96 20.57 -2.21
C MET A 85 -0.16 19.31 -1.90
N ALA A 86 -0.40 18.72 -0.74
CA ALA A 86 0.39 17.62 -0.18
C ALA A 86 -0.52 16.62 0.53
N LEU A 87 -0.26 15.33 0.36
CA LEU A 87 -0.84 14.25 1.16
C LEU A 87 0.28 13.51 1.90
N ALA A 88 0.05 13.29 3.20
CA ALA A 88 0.92 12.49 4.04
C ALA A 88 0.07 11.47 4.81
N LEU A 89 0.64 10.29 5.04
CA LEU A 89 0.00 9.19 5.75
C LEU A 89 0.64 9.01 7.12
N LEU A 90 -0.20 8.71 8.11
CA LEU A 90 0.23 8.33 9.44
C LEU A 90 0.50 6.82 9.48
N SER A 91 1.61 6.41 10.09
CA SER A 91 1.93 5.01 10.34
C SER A 91 0.91 4.33 11.25
N GLU A 92 0.80 3.00 11.18
CA GLU A 92 -0.17 2.21 11.95
C GLU A 92 0.02 2.33 13.47
N ASP A 93 1.26 2.50 13.92
CA ASP A 93 1.63 2.77 15.31
C ASP A 93 1.36 4.23 15.75
N GLN A 94 0.87 5.08 14.85
CA GLN A 94 0.56 6.50 15.05
C GLN A 94 1.74 7.37 15.48
N THR A 95 2.97 6.94 15.22
CA THR A 95 4.16 7.68 15.65
C THR A 95 4.75 8.57 14.56
N THR A 96 4.55 8.22 13.29
CA THR A 96 5.31 8.78 12.17
C THR A 96 4.41 9.21 11.03
N ILE A 97 4.59 10.43 10.54
CA ILE A 97 3.93 10.93 9.34
C ILE A 97 4.90 10.81 8.15
N THR A 98 4.43 10.26 7.04
CA THR A 98 5.21 10.11 5.80
C THR A 98 4.53 10.77 4.61
N GLN A 99 5.24 11.65 3.92
CA GLN A 99 4.78 12.32 2.70
C GLN A 99 4.61 11.29 1.58
N CYS A 100 3.38 11.13 1.06
CA CYS A 100 3.11 10.15 -0.01
C CYS A 100 2.84 10.80 -1.37
N TRP A 101 2.37 12.05 -1.42
CA TRP A 101 2.12 12.77 -2.68
C TRP A 101 2.30 14.27 -2.49
N LEU A 102 2.90 14.98 -3.44
CA LEU A 102 3.09 16.43 -3.40
C LEU A 102 3.08 16.99 -4.82
N ARG A 103 2.31 18.06 -5.04
CA ARG A 103 2.47 18.94 -6.19
C ARG A 103 2.62 20.39 -5.74
N SER A 104 3.59 21.09 -6.33
CA SER A 104 3.94 22.46 -5.99
C SER A 104 4.42 23.20 -7.23
N ASP A 105 4.12 24.50 -7.32
CA ASP A 105 4.71 25.42 -8.30
C ASP A 105 6.04 26.03 -7.78
N ALA A 106 6.42 25.77 -6.52
CA ALA A 106 7.63 26.31 -5.92
C ALA A 106 8.90 25.68 -6.52
N THR A 107 9.94 26.50 -6.68
CA THR A 107 11.24 26.08 -7.23
C THR A 107 12.01 25.16 -6.30
N ASP A 108 11.90 25.38 -5.00
CA ASP A 108 12.57 24.58 -3.97
C ASP A 108 11.52 23.76 -3.21
N ILE A 109 11.66 22.44 -3.25
CA ILE A 109 10.78 21.50 -2.55
C ILE A 109 11.60 20.78 -1.50
N LEU A 110 11.43 21.18 -0.23
CA LEU A 110 12.14 20.58 0.90
C LEU A 110 11.52 19.26 1.38
N LEU A 111 10.22 19.05 1.14
CA LEU A 111 9.46 17.89 1.62
C LEU A 111 9.10 16.94 0.48
N GLN A 112 10.11 16.26 -0.05
CA GLN A 112 9.89 15.32 -1.14
C GLN A 112 9.09 14.08 -0.70
N ARG A 113 8.57 13.36 -1.69
CA ARG A 113 7.92 12.05 -1.49
C ARG A 113 8.83 11.12 -0.68
N GLY A 114 8.28 10.46 0.33
CA GLY A 114 9.01 9.58 1.24
C GLY A 114 9.68 10.29 2.42
N TYR A 115 9.59 11.62 2.52
CA TYR A 115 10.02 12.33 3.71
C TYR A 115 9.15 11.96 4.92
N SER A 116 9.79 11.57 6.03
CA SER A 116 9.11 11.10 7.23
C SER A 116 9.57 11.87 8.47
N VAL A 117 8.63 12.19 9.35
CA VAL A 117 8.89 12.85 10.64
C VAL A 117 8.03 12.27 11.76
N PRO A 118 8.50 12.34 13.02
CA PRO A 118 7.66 12.05 14.17
C PRO A 118 6.40 12.93 14.17
N LEU A 119 5.25 12.33 14.50
CA LEU A 119 4.01 13.07 14.75
C LEU A 119 4.15 13.96 15.99
N LYS A 120 4.87 13.45 16.99
CA LYS A 120 5.10 14.12 18.27
C LYS A 120 5.74 15.49 18.04
N ASP A 121 5.21 16.50 18.71
CA ASP A 121 5.69 17.89 18.66
C ASP A 121 5.50 18.55 17.27
N SER A 122 4.80 17.88 16.34
CA SER A 122 4.39 18.47 15.08
C SER A 122 3.08 19.25 15.23
N SER A 123 2.93 20.30 14.41
CA SER A 123 1.66 21.04 14.37
C SER A 123 0.47 20.21 13.86
N LEU A 124 0.73 19.05 13.23
CA LEU A 124 -0.29 18.11 12.77
C LEU A 124 -0.86 17.25 13.91
N GLN A 125 -0.15 17.13 15.03
CA GLN A 125 -0.62 16.39 16.21
C GLN A 125 -1.96 16.93 16.72
N GLN A 126 -2.09 18.25 16.81
CA GLN A 126 -3.33 18.88 17.28
C GLN A 126 -4.48 18.71 16.27
N VAL A 127 -4.18 18.77 14.97
CA VAL A 127 -5.17 18.58 13.91
C VAL A 127 -5.75 17.16 13.97
N LEU A 128 -4.88 16.15 14.10
CA LEU A 128 -5.31 14.76 14.22
C LEU A 128 -6.08 14.49 15.53
N ALA A 129 -5.65 15.08 16.64
CA ALA A 129 -6.31 14.90 17.93
C ALA A 129 -7.72 15.54 17.97
N THR A 130 -7.92 16.65 17.29
CA THR A 130 -9.19 17.40 17.31
C THR A 130 -10.12 17.06 16.14
N GLY A 131 -9.58 16.55 15.04
CA GLY A 131 -10.30 16.36 13.78
C GLY A 131 -10.74 17.67 13.11
N GLN A 132 -10.28 18.82 13.61
CA GLN A 132 -10.67 20.13 13.11
C GLN A 132 -9.64 20.64 12.09
N PRO A 133 -10.08 21.16 10.92
CA PRO A 133 -9.19 21.81 9.97
C PRO A 133 -8.46 23.00 10.61
N ARG A 134 -7.19 23.18 10.25
CA ARG A 134 -6.39 24.33 10.66
C ARG A 134 -6.14 25.24 9.47
N ILE A 135 -6.45 26.52 9.63
CA ILE A 135 -6.23 27.56 8.61
C ILE A 135 -5.31 28.61 9.24
N LEU A 136 -4.17 28.86 8.61
CA LEU A 136 -3.26 29.95 8.96
C LEU A 136 -3.42 31.03 7.91
N ASN A 137 -3.99 32.18 8.32
CA ASN A 137 -4.23 33.30 7.39
C ASN A 137 -2.95 34.05 7.03
N ASP A 138 -1.97 34.04 7.94
CA ASP A 138 -0.66 34.65 7.75
C ASP A 138 0.41 33.71 8.31
N LEU A 139 1.15 33.08 7.40
CA LEU A 139 2.22 32.16 7.76
C LEU A 139 3.45 32.89 8.30
N GLU A 140 3.77 34.07 7.79
CA GLU A 140 4.96 34.84 8.20
C GLU A 140 4.79 35.37 9.62
N ALA A 141 3.60 35.90 9.94
CA ALA A 141 3.26 36.31 11.30
C ALA A 141 3.31 35.13 12.26
N TYR A 142 2.75 33.97 11.87
CA TYR A 142 2.79 32.76 12.69
C TYR A 142 4.23 32.29 12.98
N LEU A 143 5.09 32.25 11.97
CA LEU A 143 6.49 31.85 12.14
C LEU A 143 7.28 32.84 13.01
N SER A 144 6.91 34.12 12.98
CA SER A 144 7.51 35.14 13.85
C SER A 144 7.15 34.93 15.33
N GLU A 145 5.92 34.49 15.61
CA GLU A 145 5.44 34.18 16.96
C GLU A 145 5.92 32.81 17.47
N TYR A 146 6.15 31.86 16.55
CA TYR A 146 6.59 30.50 16.85
C TYR A 146 7.86 30.12 16.07
N PRO A 147 9.02 30.72 16.42
CA PRO A 147 10.26 30.60 15.65
C PRO A 147 10.85 29.18 15.61
N ASP A 148 10.48 28.31 16.55
CA ASP A 148 10.87 26.89 16.55
C ASP A 148 10.03 26.06 15.54
N SER A 149 8.99 26.65 14.94
CA SER A 149 8.25 26.00 13.86
C SER A 149 9.06 26.08 12.58
N GLU A 150 9.56 24.94 12.09
CA GLU A 150 10.32 24.90 10.84
C GLU A 150 9.44 25.38 9.66
N PRO A 151 9.81 26.49 8.97
CA PRO A 151 9.23 26.82 7.69
C PRO A 151 9.72 25.80 6.67
N ARG A 152 8.81 24.97 6.18
CA ARG A 152 9.09 24.01 5.10
C ARG A 152 8.43 24.53 3.83
N ALA A 153 8.95 25.67 3.36
CA ALA A 153 8.61 26.27 2.07
C ALA A 153 9.23 25.45 0.96
#